data_AF-A0AAV9RXM8-F1
#
_entry.id   AF-A0AAV9RXM8-F1
#
_cell.length_a   1.000
_cell.length_b   1.000
_cell.length_c   1.000
_cell.angle_alpha   90.00
_cell.angle_beta   90.00
_cell.angle_gamma   90.00
#
_symmetry.space_group_name_H-M   'P 1'
#
loop_
_entity.id
_entity.type
_entity.pdbx_description
1 polymer ?
#
loop_
_entity_poly.entity_id
_entity_poly.type
_entity_poly.pdbx_seq_one_letter_code
_entity_poly.pdbx_strand_id
1 'polypeptide(L)'
;MKGSQWISSGLLCLKAVTTSIGLAKRLSGVFTRNMASVSVGDLQEMEVDRRGESEESGDDETRRKSINGDVDPSQPTGTSKEESPVDMDTITLDPEEEDVDLVHCRIGKIEGLEVLQKAKTLSLRQNLIKKIENLETLSSLRELDLYDNQIRKLENLSNLKELELLDVSFNILRKVENLEELTKLKKLFLVHNKVTGISNLDHLTGLEMLELGSNRIRVIENLDALSSLQSLFLGTNKITKLQNLDSLHNLTVLSIQSNRITKIEGLQNLVNLKELYLSHNGVEVIEGLENNKKLTTLDVAANRVKKIENVSHLTELQEFWMNDNQIDNWSDLDELKNAKSLETVYLERNPLQKDPQYRRKIMLALPSVRQIDATFIRF
;
A
#
# COMPACT_ATOMS: atom_id res chain seq x y z
N MET A 1 37.16 -13.81 18.96
CA MET A 1 35.81 -14.23 19.39
C MET A 1 34.81 -13.52 18.49
N LYS A 2 34.17 -14.28 17.60
CA LYS A 2 33.09 -13.81 16.73
C LYS A 2 31.77 -13.90 17.51
N GLY A 3 30.89 -12.93 17.33
CA GLY A 3 29.47 -13.09 17.60
C GLY A 3 28.80 -11.84 18.19
N SER A 4 27.71 -11.43 17.54
CA SER A 4 26.64 -10.54 18.01
C SER A 4 26.76 -9.06 17.64
N GLN A 5 26.43 -8.73 16.38
CA GLN A 5 25.87 -7.42 15.99
C GLN A 5 25.23 -7.54 14.59
N TRP A 6 24.08 -8.21 14.52
CA TRP A 6 23.23 -8.30 13.32
C TRP A 6 21.77 -8.39 13.77
N ILE A 7 21.20 -7.32 14.34
CA ILE A 7 19.75 -7.27 14.67
C ILE A 7 19.08 -5.91 14.34
N SER A 8 19.78 -4.79 14.17
CA SER A 8 19.08 -3.48 14.01
C SER A 8 18.57 -3.19 12.59
N SER A 9 19.31 -3.51 11.52
CA SER A 9 18.94 -3.09 10.15
C SER A 9 17.81 -3.93 9.53
N GLY A 10 17.64 -5.19 9.95
CA GLY A 10 16.53 -6.05 9.50
C GLY A 10 15.17 -5.69 10.11
N LEU A 11 15.15 -4.97 11.25
CA LEU A 11 13.92 -4.66 11.99
C LEU A 11 13.20 -3.39 11.46
N LEU A 12 13.91 -2.49 10.78
CA LEU A 12 13.32 -1.28 10.16
C LEU A 12 12.67 -1.58 8.80
N CYS A 13 13.27 -2.44 7.98
CA CYS A 13 12.66 -2.88 6.73
C CYS A 13 11.42 -3.78 6.98
N LEU A 14 11.46 -4.60 8.04
CA LEU A 14 10.28 -5.34 8.50
C LEU A 14 9.20 -4.40 9.06
N LYS A 15 9.56 -3.27 9.69
CA LYS A 15 8.60 -2.24 10.14
C LYS A 15 7.93 -1.52 8.97
N ALA A 16 8.59 -1.23 7.86
CA ALA A 16 7.93 -0.61 6.70
C ALA A 16 6.93 -1.58 6.04
N VAL A 17 7.33 -2.84 5.83
CA VAL A 17 6.45 -3.89 5.26
C VAL A 17 5.30 -4.25 6.22
N THR A 18 5.55 -4.34 7.53
CA THR A 18 4.50 -4.52 8.54
C THR A 18 3.69 -3.25 8.80
N THR A 19 4.16 -2.06 8.41
CA THR A 19 3.37 -0.81 8.48
C THR A 19 2.46 -0.70 7.28
N SER A 20 2.82 -1.17 6.07
CA SER A 20 1.90 -1.23 4.92
C SER A 20 0.88 -2.37 5.05
N ILE A 21 1.31 -3.57 5.45
CA ILE A 21 0.40 -4.70 5.76
C ILE A 21 -0.41 -4.39 7.04
N GLY A 22 0.20 -3.71 8.02
CA GLY A 22 -0.45 -3.28 9.25
C GLY A 22 -1.37 -2.07 9.08
N LEU A 23 -1.13 -1.18 8.12
CA LEU A 23 -2.08 -0.14 7.70
C LEU A 23 -3.23 -0.77 6.92
N ALA A 24 -3.00 -1.77 6.06
CA ALA A 24 -4.09 -2.52 5.42
C ALA A 24 -4.95 -3.25 6.48
N LYS A 25 -4.31 -3.92 7.45
CA LYS A 25 -4.98 -4.57 8.60
C LYS A 25 -5.63 -3.56 9.58
N ARG A 26 -5.10 -2.34 9.75
CA ARG A 26 -5.68 -1.29 10.61
C ARG A 26 -6.74 -0.44 9.90
N LEU A 27 -6.63 -0.18 8.60
CA LEU A 27 -7.60 0.61 7.86
C LEU A 27 -8.91 -0.16 7.65
N SER A 28 -8.87 -1.50 7.49
CA SER A 28 -10.08 -2.33 7.52
C SER A 28 -10.75 -2.35 8.91
N GLY A 29 -9.97 -2.28 9.99
CA GLY A 29 -10.48 -2.26 11.38
C GLY A 29 -10.83 -0.88 11.96
N VAL A 30 -10.33 0.22 11.40
CA VAL A 30 -10.58 1.59 11.90
C VAL A 30 -11.74 2.26 11.17
N PHE A 31 -11.98 1.95 9.88
CA PHE A 31 -13.17 2.44 9.18
C PHE A 31 -14.48 1.82 9.71
N THR A 32 -14.41 0.62 10.29
CA THR A 32 -15.57 -0.07 10.89
C THR A 32 -15.96 0.47 12.27
N ARG A 33 -15.11 1.30 12.91
CA ARG A 33 -15.38 1.85 14.25
C ARG A 33 -16.00 3.25 14.28
N ASN A 34 -15.99 4.01 13.18
CA ASN A 34 -16.39 5.43 13.19
C ASN A 34 -17.67 5.77 12.40
N MET A 35 -18.61 4.84 12.23
CA MET A 35 -19.97 5.12 11.74
C MET A 35 -21.08 4.60 12.67
N ALA A 36 -20.83 4.51 13.97
CA ALA A 36 -21.86 4.20 14.96
C ALA A 36 -22.36 5.48 15.65
N SER A 37 -23.00 6.40 14.90
CA SER A 37 -23.95 7.40 15.45
C SER A 37 -24.43 8.44 14.41
N VAL A 38 -25.21 8.06 13.40
CA VAL A 38 -26.15 9.02 12.78
C VAL A 38 -27.47 8.32 12.45
N SER A 39 -28.55 8.90 12.97
CA SER A 39 -29.93 8.46 12.87
C SER A 39 -30.46 8.53 11.45
N VAL A 40 -31.32 7.56 11.13
CA VAL A 40 -32.15 7.44 9.93
C VAL A 40 -33.09 8.65 9.80
N GLY A 41 -33.16 9.22 8.59
CA GLY A 41 -34.11 10.27 8.20
C GLY A 41 -34.00 10.59 6.71
N ASP A 42 -34.99 10.11 5.95
CA ASP A 42 -35.44 10.54 4.63
C ASP A 42 -34.56 10.27 3.38
N LEU A 43 -34.92 9.18 2.70
CA LEU A 43 -34.61 8.88 1.30
C LEU A 43 -35.63 9.57 0.40
N GLN A 44 -35.15 10.38 -0.56
CA GLN A 44 -35.93 10.73 -1.75
C GLN A 44 -35.06 10.57 -3.00
N GLU A 45 -35.64 9.86 -3.97
CA GLU A 45 -35.09 9.54 -5.29
C GLU A 45 -34.70 10.80 -6.07
N MET A 46 -33.59 10.76 -6.81
CA MET A 46 -33.40 11.61 -7.99
C MET A 46 -32.65 10.87 -9.10
N GLU A 47 -33.24 11.00 -10.28
CA GLU A 47 -32.90 10.41 -11.57
C GLU A 47 -31.50 10.78 -12.09
N VAL A 48 -31.04 9.90 -12.99
CA VAL A 48 -29.84 10.00 -13.80
C VAL A 48 -30.00 11.11 -14.83
N ASP A 49 -29.15 12.14 -14.79
CA ASP A 49 -28.90 12.98 -15.96
C ASP A 49 -27.44 12.91 -16.40
N ARG A 50 -27.25 12.57 -17.67
CA ARG A 50 -25.94 12.45 -18.34
C ARG A 50 -25.58 13.81 -18.91
N ARG A 51 -24.62 14.51 -18.31
CA ARG A 51 -23.86 15.57 -19.00
C ARG A 51 -22.38 15.47 -18.67
N GLY A 52 -21.57 15.49 -19.74
CA GLY A 52 -20.13 15.44 -19.66
C GLY A 52 -19.54 16.80 -19.31
N GLU A 53 -18.44 16.78 -18.55
CA GLU A 53 -17.59 17.92 -18.24
C GLU A 53 -16.16 17.35 -18.20
N SER A 54 -15.35 17.59 -19.24
CA SER A 54 -14.44 18.73 -19.43
C SER A 54 -13.39 18.88 -18.33
N GLU A 55 -12.14 18.82 -18.76
CA GLU A 55 -10.93 19.02 -17.98
C GLU A 55 -10.92 20.40 -17.34
N GLU A 56 -10.77 20.46 -16.02
CA GLU A 56 -10.26 21.67 -15.37
C GLU A 56 -9.40 21.32 -14.15
N SER A 57 -8.15 21.75 -14.25
CA SER A 57 -7.15 21.77 -13.20
C SER A 57 -7.50 22.87 -12.19
N GLY A 58 -7.98 22.48 -11.01
CA GLY A 58 -8.15 23.36 -9.86
C GLY A 58 -7.23 22.93 -8.73
N ASP A 59 -6.32 23.82 -8.34
CA ASP A 59 -5.44 23.68 -7.20
C ASP A 59 -6.24 23.64 -5.88
N ASP A 60 -6.01 22.60 -5.09
CA ASP A 60 -6.68 22.34 -3.80
C ASP A 60 -5.97 23.06 -2.64
N GLU A 61 -5.89 24.39 -2.73
CA GLU A 61 -5.35 25.25 -1.66
C GLU A 61 -6.45 26.03 -0.90
N THR A 62 -7.72 25.93 -1.33
CA THR A 62 -8.82 26.73 -0.77
C THR A 62 -9.78 25.98 0.15
N ARG A 63 -9.58 24.67 0.41
CA ARG A 63 -10.52 23.88 1.23
C ARG A 63 -10.18 23.73 2.72
N ARG A 64 -9.33 24.60 3.26
CA ARG A 64 -9.01 24.66 4.71
C ARG A 64 -9.70 25.79 5.49
N LYS A 65 -10.62 26.56 4.89
CA LYS A 65 -11.43 27.56 5.60
C LYS A 65 -12.90 27.32 5.35
N SER A 66 -13.56 26.57 6.23
CA SER A 66 -14.96 26.76 6.64
C SER A 66 -15.44 25.61 7.53
N ILE A 67 -14.93 25.51 8.76
CA ILE A 67 -15.70 25.03 9.93
C ILE A 67 -15.16 25.78 11.14
N ASN A 68 -15.70 26.96 11.44
CA ASN A 68 -15.62 27.56 12.78
C ASN A 68 -17.06 27.91 13.17
N GLY A 69 -17.68 27.04 13.96
CA GLY A 69 -18.78 27.44 14.84
C GLY A 69 -18.23 28.31 15.97
N ASP A 70 -19.09 29.15 16.53
CA ASP A 70 -18.80 30.23 17.48
C ASP A 70 -17.75 29.87 18.56
N VAL A 71 -16.66 30.65 18.63
CA VAL A 71 -15.63 30.56 19.66
C VAL A 71 -15.56 31.87 20.45
N ASP A 72 -15.74 31.73 21.76
CA ASP A 72 -15.55 32.66 22.86
C ASP A 72 -14.26 33.52 22.75
N PRO A 73 -14.29 34.87 22.85
CA PRO A 73 -13.16 35.73 22.48
C PRO A 73 -12.04 35.86 23.52
N SER A 74 -11.82 34.88 24.39
CA SER A 74 -10.76 34.93 25.41
C SER A 74 -9.84 33.71 25.44
N GLN A 75 -9.19 33.40 24.32
CA GLN A 75 -7.94 32.62 24.31
C GLN A 75 -6.94 33.16 23.28
N PRO A 76 -5.63 33.19 23.59
CA PRO A 76 -4.62 33.67 22.66
C PRO A 76 -4.47 32.68 21.51
N THR A 77 -4.71 33.16 20.29
CA THR A 77 -4.41 32.44 19.05
C THR A 77 -2.90 32.20 18.98
N GLY A 78 -2.47 30.97 19.28
CA GLY A 78 -1.12 30.51 18.99
C GLY A 78 -0.91 30.55 17.48
N THR A 79 -0.22 31.57 16.99
CA THR A 79 0.35 31.57 15.65
C THR A 79 1.32 30.40 15.57
N SER A 80 0.96 29.33 14.87
CA SER A 80 1.94 28.33 14.45
C SER A 80 2.90 29.04 13.50
N LYS A 81 4.03 29.53 14.04
CA LYS A 81 5.14 30.00 13.21
C LYS A 81 5.54 28.79 12.36
N GLU A 82 5.47 28.92 11.04
CA GLU A 82 6.23 28.03 10.17
C GLU A 82 7.70 28.19 10.57
N GLU A 83 8.24 27.18 11.24
CA GLU A 83 9.63 27.20 11.66
C GLU A 83 10.52 27.10 10.41
N SER A 84 11.51 27.98 10.31
CA SER A 84 12.42 28.03 9.18
C SER A 84 13.25 26.74 9.08
N PRO A 85 13.69 26.36 7.86
CA PRO A 85 14.64 25.27 7.69
C PRO A 85 15.90 25.44 8.55
N VAL A 86 16.48 24.32 8.97
CA VAL A 86 17.77 24.31 9.67
C VAL A 86 18.89 24.61 8.68
N ASP A 87 19.90 25.33 9.18
CA ASP A 87 21.17 25.52 8.49
C ASP A 87 22.01 24.24 8.57
N MET A 88 22.36 23.66 7.42
CA MET A 88 23.12 22.41 7.34
C MET A 88 24.48 22.49 8.03
N ASP A 89 25.09 23.69 8.10
CA ASP A 89 26.38 23.90 8.78
C ASP A 89 26.30 23.63 10.30
N THR A 90 25.10 23.56 10.87
CA THR A 90 24.89 23.20 12.29
C THR A 90 24.82 21.70 12.54
N ILE A 91 24.77 20.89 11.49
CA ILE A 91 24.72 19.43 11.58
C ILE A 91 26.14 18.89 11.50
N THR A 92 26.60 18.22 12.56
CA THR A 92 27.89 17.53 12.55
C THR A 92 27.75 16.22 11.80
N LEU A 93 28.54 16.04 10.74
CA LEU A 93 28.58 14.84 9.91
C LEU A 93 29.93 14.13 10.10
N ASP A 94 29.91 12.82 10.35
CA ASP A 94 31.12 11.99 10.39
C ASP A 94 31.40 11.39 8.99
N PRO A 95 32.51 11.74 8.32
CA PRO A 95 32.86 11.20 7.00
C PRO A 95 33.03 9.68 6.95
N GLU A 96 33.23 9.04 8.11
CA GLU A 96 33.41 7.60 8.24
C GLU A 96 32.10 6.84 8.48
N GLU A 97 30.98 7.55 8.66
CA GLU A 97 29.68 6.95 8.97
C GLU A 97 29.10 6.24 7.73
N GLU A 98 28.78 4.95 7.88
CA GLU A 98 28.13 4.16 6.82
C GLU A 98 26.59 4.30 6.87
N ASP A 99 26.04 4.60 8.04
CA ASP A 99 24.59 4.67 8.27
C ASP A 99 24.21 6.05 8.82
N VAL A 100 23.76 6.95 7.95
CA VAL A 100 23.52 8.36 8.29
C VAL A 100 22.02 8.61 8.45
N ASP A 101 21.61 9.01 9.65
CA ASP A 101 20.20 9.29 9.98
C ASP A 101 19.97 10.77 10.29
N LEU A 102 19.30 11.47 9.37
CA LEU A 102 18.96 12.89 9.42
C LEU A 102 17.44 13.10 9.41
N VAL A 103 16.72 12.27 10.17
CA VAL A 103 15.25 12.34 10.28
C VAL A 103 14.81 13.55 11.08
N HIS A 104 13.81 14.26 10.56
CA HIS A 104 13.15 15.35 11.26
C HIS A 104 14.09 16.51 11.65
N CYS A 105 15.13 16.75 10.86
CA CYS A 105 16.09 17.82 11.07
C CYS A 105 15.63 19.18 10.50
N ARG A 106 14.47 19.24 9.84
CA ARG A 106 13.96 20.43 9.12
C ARG A 106 14.90 20.88 7.98
N ILE A 107 15.58 19.94 7.35
CA ILE A 107 16.47 20.20 6.21
C ILE A 107 15.62 20.68 5.02
N GLY A 108 15.86 21.90 4.53
CA GLY A 108 15.13 22.45 3.38
C GLY A 108 15.80 22.16 2.04
N LYS A 109 17.11 21.93 2.07
CA LYS A 109 17.97 21.73 0.91
C LYS A 109 19.06 20.71 1.25
N ILE A 110 19.35 19.82 0.32
CA ILE A 110 20.44 18.86 0.44
C ILE A 110 21.73 19.59 0.07
N GLU A 111 22.62 19.82 1.04
CA GLU A 111 23.94 20.45 0.83
C GLU A 111 24.90 20.04 1.94
N GLY A 112 26.21 20.06 1.68
CA GLY A 112 27.22 19.70 2.68
C GLY A 112 27.34 18.19 2.93
N LEU A 113 26.59 17.36 2.20
CA LEU A 113 26.62 15.89 2.34
C LEU A 113 27.81 15.26 1.59
N GLU A 114 28.60 16.03 0.84
CA GLU A 114 29.70 15.52 0.00
C GLU A 114 30.82 14.86 0.83
N VAL A 115 30.84 15.14 2.14
CA VAL A 115 31.76 14.52 3.12
C VAL A 115 31.43 13.05 3.39
N LEU A 116 30.19 12.61 3.16
CA LEU A 116 29.68 11.28 3.52
C LEU A 116 30.02 10.19 2.50
N GLN A 117 31.23 10.18 1.96
CA GLN A 117 31.61 9.29 0.83
C GLN A 117 31.63 7.79 1.17
N LYS A 118 31.51 7.44 2.46
CA LYS A 118 31.41 6.06 2.94
C LYS A 118 29.97 5.64 3.28
N ALA A 119 29.02 6.57 3.22
CA ALA A 119 27.63 6.27 3.50
C ALA A 119 27.09 5.19 2.54
N LYS A 120 26.44 4.19 3.14
CA LYS A 120 25.69 3.13 2.47
C LYS A 120 24.20 3.33 2.67
N THR A 121 23.79 3.88 3.81
CA THR A 121 22.40 4.26 4.06
C THR A 121 22.32 5.74 4.42
N LEU A 122 21.36 6.44 3.81
CA LEU A 122 21.08 7.85 4.06
C LEU A 122 19.58 8.03 4.25
N SER A 123 19.19 8.40 5.46
CA SER A 123 17.82 8.66 5.84
C SER A 123 17.59 10.16 6.03
N LEU A 124 16.72 10.74 5.20
CA LEU A 124 16.36 12.16 5.17
C LEU A 124 14.84 12.33 5.39
N ARG A 125 14.24 11.43 6.17
CA ARG A 125 12.77 11.41 6.33
C ARG A 125 12.26 12.63 7.09
N GLN A 126 11.02 13.02 6.81
CA GLN A 126 10.31 14.06 7.57
C GLN A 126 11.06 15.41 7.57
N ASN A 127 11.63 15.77 6.43
CA ASN A 127 12.31 17.05 6.22
C ASN A 127 11.49 17.96 5.30
N LEU A 128 12.08 19.09 4.90
CA LEU A 128 11.43 20.12 4.06
C LEU A 128 12.02 20.12 2.64
N ILE A 129 12.62 19.02 2.20
CA ILE A 129 13.38 18.93 0.95
C ILE A 129 12.43 19.03 -0.23
N LYS A 130 12.70 19.98 -1.13
CA LYS A 130 11.87 20.22 -2.34
C LYS A 130 12.47 19.63 -3.61
N LYS A 131 13.77 19.35 -3.60
CA LYS A 131 14.55 18.94 -4.76
C LYS A 131 15.66 17.98 -4.34
N ILE A 132 15.89 16.96 -5.14
CA ILE A 132 17.04 16.05 -4.99
C ILE A 132 18.22 16.71 -5.70
N GLU A 133 19.28 17.00 -4.96
CA GLU A 133 20.52 17.61 -5.47
C GLU A 133 21.69 17.30 -4.55
N ASN A 134 22.93 17.47 -5.03
CA ASN A 134 24.16 17.30 -4.26
C ASN A 134 24.32 15.90 -3.63
N LEU A 135 23.84 14.87 -4.34
CA LEU A 135 24.03 13.45 -3.96
C LEU A 135 25.02 12.73 -4.89
N GLU A 136 25.48 13.41 -5.95
CA GLU A 136 26.32 12.85 -7.02
C GLU A 136 27.64 12.23 -6.53
N THR A 137 28.18 12.67 -5.39
CA THR A 137 29.41 12.13 -4.81
C THR A 137 29.20 10.87 -3.98
N LEU A 138 27.95 10.57 -3.57
CA LEU A 138 27.59 9.46 -2.68
C LEU A 138 27.45 8.13 -3.43
N SER A 139 28.42 7.81 -4.28
CA SER A 139 28.36 6.64 -5.18
C SER A 139 28.30 5.27 -4.48
N SER A 140 28.65 5.20 -3.20
CA SER A 140 28.58 3.99 -2.37
C SER A 140 27.18 3.70 -1.80
N LEU A 141 26.24 4.62 -1.98
CA LEU A 141 24.93 4.56 -1.36
C LEU A 141 24.12 3.38 -1.90
N ARG A 142 23.55 2.61 -0.97
CA ARG A 142 22.71 1.43 -1.23
C ARG A 142 21.26 1.69 -0.85
N GLU A 143 21.01 2.51 0.17
CA GLU A 143 19.68 2.85 0.62
C GLU A 143 19.54 4.37 0.76
N LEU A 144 18.52 4.92 0.09
CA LEU A 144 18.17 6.33 0.17
C LEU A 144 16.70 6.46 0.57
N ASP A 145 16.46 7.04 1.74
CA ASP A 145 15.12 7.26 2.28
C ASP A 145 14.80 8.76 2.33
N LEU A 146 13.91 9.20 1.44
CA LEU A 146 13.40 10.56 1.29
C LEU A 146 11.92 10.64 1.66
N TYR A 147 11.42 9.69 2.46
CA TYR A 147 10.04 9.62 2.93
C TYR A 147 9.57 10.93 3.58
N ASP A 148 8.36 11.38 3.26
CA ASP A 148 7.73 12.58 3.86
C ASP A 148 8.57 13.84 3.67
N ASN A 149 8.65 14.27 2.42
CA ASN A 149 9.32 15.49 1.96
C ASN A 149 8.41 16.22 0.95
N GLN A 150 8.94 17.24 0.26
CA GLN A 150 8.20 18.08 -0.69
C GLN A 150 8.74 17.94 -2.12
N ILE A 151 9.32 16.79 -2.47
CA ILE A 151 9.99 16.53 -3.74
C ILE A 151 8.96 16.43 -4.86
N ARG A 152 9.18 17.19 -5.95
CA ARG A 152 8.28 17.25 -7.11
C ARG A 152 8.70 16.35 -8.27
N LYS A 153 9.99 16.01 -8.34
CA LYS A 153 10.59 15.30 -9.46
C LYS A 153 11.74 14.41 -8.99
N LEU A 154 11.85 13.24 -9.59
CA LEU A 154 13.02 12.38 -9.49
C LEU A 154 14.09 12.91 -10.44
N GLU A 155 15.21 13.35 -9.91
CA GLU A 155 16.34 13.87 -10.68
C GLU A 155 17.63 13.74 -9.87
N ASN A 156 18.77 13.84 -10.56
CA ASN A 156 20.11 13.80 -9.93
C ASN A 156 20.43 12.52 -9.15
N LEU A 157 19.81 11.39 -9.54
CA LEU A 157 20.06 10.07 -8.96
C LEU A 157 21.02 9.19 -9.79
N SER A 158 21.39 9.62 -11.01
CA SER A 158 22.09 8.79 -12.00
C SER A 158 23.46 8.25 -11.56
N ASN A 159 24.11 8.89 -10.58
CA ASN A 159 25.40 8.46 -10.05
C ASN A 159 25.29 7.42 -8.93
N LEU A 160 24.09 7.19 -8.38
CA LEU A 160 23.84 6.25 -7.27
C LEU A 160 23.67 4.82 -7.80
N LYS A 161 24.63 4.32 -8.59
CA LYS A 161 24.51 3.05 -9.32
C LYS A 161 24.47 1.81 -8.42
N GLU A 162 24.90 1.95 -7.17
CA GLU A 162 24.85 0.89 -6.15
C GLU A 162 23.55 0.87 -5.35
N LEU A 163 22.58 1.75 -5.67
CA LEU A 163 21.34 1.87 -4.93
C LEU A 163 20.47 0.60 -5.09
N GLU A 164 20.15 -0.03 -3.96
CA GLU A 164 19.30 -1.22 -3.85
C GLU A 164 17.90 -0.86 -3.33
N LEU A 165 17.76 0.23 -2.56
CA LEU A 165 16.50 0.72 -2.00
C LEU A 165 16.35 2.22 -2.20
N LEU A 166 15.21 2.62 -2.75
CA LEU A 166 14.80 4.02 -2.85
C LEU A 166 13.39 4.19 -2.27
N ASP A 167 13.27 4.98 -1.21
CA ASP A 167 11.97 5.42 -0.69
C ASP A 167 11.80 6.93 -0.95
N VAL A 168 10.79 7.27 -1.75
CA VAL A 168 10.35 8.64 -2.06
C VAL A 168 8.85 8.78 -1.80
N SER A 169 8.34 8.00 -0.86
CA SER A 169 6.94 8.03 -0.43
C SER A 169 6.59 9.35 0.26
N PHE A 170 5.30 9.71 0.28
CA PHE A 170 4.80 10.94 0.88
C PHE A 170 5.51 12.19 0.33
N ASN A 171 5.61 12.26 -0.99
CA ASN A 171 6.12 13.42 -1.72
C ASN A 171 5.03 13.94 -2.68
N ILE A 172 5.40 14.77 -3.64
CA ILE A 172 4.49 15.36 -4.62
C ILE A 172 4.88 15.03 -6.06
N LEU A 173 5.48 13.85 -6.26
CA LEU A 173 5.89 13.33 -7.57
C LEU A 173 4.67 13.10 -8.47
N ARG A 174 4.78 13.50 -9.74
CA ARG A 174 3.73 13.28 -10.75
C ARG A 174 4.06 12.18 -11.75
N LYS A 175 5.33 11.80 -11.87
CA LYS A 175 5.84 10.82 -12.82
C LYS A 175 6.97 10.02 -12.19
N VAL A 176 7.16 8.82 -12.71
CA VAL A 176 8.37 8.02 -12.50
C VAL A 176 9.30 8.29 -13.69
N GLU A 177 10.51 8.76 -13.42
CA GLU A 177 11.50 9.19 -14.42
C GLU A 177 12.91 9.17 -13.82
N ASN A 178 13.93 9.15 -14.67
CA ASN A 178 15.34 9.31 -14.29
C ASN A 178 15.84 8.20 -13.35
N LEU A 179 15.37 6.96 -13.55
CA LEU A 179 15.78 5.76 -12.79
C LEU A 179 16.58 4.77 -13.66
N GLU A 180 16.92 5.12 -14.90
CA GLU A 180 17.47 4.21 -15.91
C GLU A 180 18.84 3.64 -15.50
N GLU A 181 19.63 4.42 -14.77
CA GLU A 181 20.96 4.03 -14.28
C GLU A 181 20.91 3.17 -12.99
N LEU A 182 19.78 3.13 -12.28
CA LEU A 182 19.63 2.45 -10.98
C LEU A 182 19.37 0.94 -11.14
N THR A 183 20.16 0.28 -11.99
CA THR A 183 19.94 -1.12 -12.40
C THR A 183 20.04 -2.16 -11.26
N LYS A 184 20.61 -1.77 -10.11
CA LYS A 184 20.70 -2.60 -8.89
C LYS A 184 19.52 -2.46 -7.94
N LEU A 185 18.55 -1.61 -8.26
CA LEU A 185 17.41 -1.35 -7.39
C LEU A 185 16.55 -2.62 -7.22
N LYS A 186 16.33 -2.99 -5.96
CA LYS A 186 15.48 -4.13 -5.55
C LYS A 186 14.15 -3.67 -4.97
N LYS A 187 14.12 -2.52 -4.30
CA LYS A 187 12.94 -1.99 -3.63
C LYS A 187 12.71 -0.54 -3.98
N LEU A 188 11.51 -0.23 -4.48
CA LEU A 188 11.10 1.12 -4.83
C LEU A 188 9.76 1.46 -4.17
N PHE A 189 9.77 2.49 -3.32
CA PHE A 189 8.59 2.98 -2.62
C PHE A 189 8.22 4.38 -3.10
N LEU A 190 7.00 4.50 -3.63
CA LEU A 190 6.43 5.71 -4.21
C LEU A 190 5.03 6.00 -3.60
N VAL A 191 4.77 5.52 -2.37
CA VAL A 191 3.47 5.63 -1.70
C VAL A 191 3.05 7.09 -1.59
N HIS A 192 1.76 7.38 -1.74
CA HIS A 192 1.21 8.71 -1.45
C HIS A 192 1.91 9.83 -2.24
N ASN A 193 1.89 9.68 -3.57
CA ASN A 193 2.34 10.68 -4.53
C ASN A 193 1.18 11.07 -5.46
N LYS A 194 1.47 11.73 -6.59
CA LYS A 194 0.50 12.14 -7.61
C LYS A 194 0.77 11.44 -8.95
N VAL A 195 1.40 10.26 -8.94
CA VAL A 195 1.76 9.49 -10.14
C VAL A 195 0.50 9.02 -10.86
N THR A 196 0.39 9.31 -12.16
CA THR A 196 -0.81 8.99 -12.96
C THR A 196 -0.66 7.74 -13.83
N GLY A 197 0.57 7.32 -14.12
CA GLY A 197 0.88 6.16 -14.97
C GLY A 197 2.19 5.53 -14.56
N ILE A 198 2.35 4.26 -14.92
CA ILE A 198 3.55 3.47 -14.65
C ILE A 198 4.42 3.55 -15.90
N SER A 199 5.64 4.07 -15.78
CA SER A 199 6.56 4.27 -16.91
C SER A 199 7.99 4.30 -16.42
N ASN A 200 8.96 4.11 -17.32
CA ASN A 200 10.40 4.23 -17.06
C ASN A 200 10.90 3.29 -15.94
N LEU A 201 10.36 2.08 -15.88
CA LEU A 201 10.78 1.02 -14.96
C LEU A 201 11.39 -0.19 -15.70
N ASP A 202 11.40 -0.18 -17.02
CA ASP A 202 11.82 -1.28 -17.88
C ASP A 202 13.29 -1.69 -17.71
N HIS A 203 14.13 -0.78 -17.22
CA HIS A 203 15.53 -1.04 -16.89
C HIS A 203 15.74 -1.72 -15.53
N LEU A 204 14.73 -1.72 -14.64
CA LEU A 204 14.84 -2.24 -13.28
C LEU A 204 14.53 -3.74 -13.20
N THR A 205 15.18 -4.55 -14.04
CA THR A 205 14.90 -6.00 -14.15
C THR A 205 15.17 -6.79 -12.87
N GLY A 206 15.97 -6.23 -11.95
CA GLY A 206 16.26 -6.76 -10.61
C GLY A 206 15.27 -6.34 -9.52
N LEU A 207 14.23 -5.56 -9.84
CA LEU A 207 13.27 -5.07 -8.86
C LEU A 207 12.43 -6.22 -8.28
N GLU A 208 12.46 -6.36 -6.96
CA GLU A 208 11.74 -7.39 -6.21
C GLU A 208 10.45 -6.86 -5.58
N MET A 209 10.43 -5.57 -5.21
CA MET A 209 9.28 -4.92 -4.58
C MET A 209 9.01 -3.54 -5.20
N LEU A 210 7.78 -3.36 -5.65
CA LEU A 210 7.28 -2.09 -6.18
C LEU A 210 6.03 -1.68 -5.41
N GLU A 211 6.11 -0.53 -4.77
CA GLU A 211 5.01 0.03 -3.99
C GLU A 211 4.59 1.39 -4.56
N LEU A 212 3.37 1.43 -5.12
CA LEU A 212 2.75 2.56 -5.80
C LEU A 212 1.39 2.90 -5.18
N GLY A 213 1.14 2.50 -3.94
CA GLY A 213 -0.10 2.76 -3.24
C GLY A 213 -0.41 4.25 -3.06
N SER A 214 -1.69 4.62 -2.96
CA SER A 214 -2.14 6.00 -2.79
C SER A 214 -1.64 6.96 -3.88
N ASN A 215 -1.78 6.55 -5.15
CA ASN A 215 -1.44 7.37 -6.31
C ASN A 215 -2.70 7.64 -7.16
N ARG A 216 -2.52 8.05 -8.43
CA ARG A 216 -3.59 8.38 -9.37
C ARG A 216 -3.57 7.48 -10.60
N ILE A 217 -2.99 6.28 -10.47
CA ILE A 217 -2.81 5.30 -11.55
C ILE A 217 -4.17 4.76 -11.98
N ARG A 218 -4.40 4.71 -13.30
CA ARG A 218 -5.65 4.21 -13.89
C ARG A 218 -5.53 2.86 -14.59
N VAL A 219 -4.31 2.53 -15.02
CA VAL A 219 -4.01 1.36 -15.84
C VAL A 219 -2.72 0.73 -15.33
N ILE A 220 -2.70 -0.60 -15.25
CA ILE A 220 -1.48 -1.38 -15.04
C ILE A 220 -0.83 -1.55 -16.40
N GLU A 221 0.40 -1.09 -16.57
CA GLU A 221 1.15 -1.09 -17.83
C GLU A 221 2.65 -1.01 -17.55
N ASN A 222 3.47 -1.36 -18.54
CA ASN A 222 4.92 -1.20 -18.51
C ASN A 222 5.62 -1.92 -17.34
N LEU A 223 5.10 -3.08 -16.95
CA LEU A 223 5.70 -3.96 -15.93
C LEU A 223 6.37 -5.19 -16.56
N ASP A 224 6.32 -5.34 -17.88
CA ASP A 224 6.69 -6.59 -18.57
C ASP A 224 8.12 -7.03 -18.30
N ALA A 225 9.04 -6.07 -18.16
CA ALA A 225 10.47 -6.31 -17.91
C ALA A 225 10.80 -6.65 -16.44
N LEU A 226 9.87 -6.47 -15.50
CA LEU A 226 10.10 -6.67 -14.06
C LEU A 226 9.96 -8.14 -13.65
N SER A 227 10.69 -9.03 -14.33
CA SER A 227 10.57 -10.48 -14.14
C SER A 227 10.96 -10.96 -12.73
N SER A 228 11.71 -10.16 -11.98
CA SER A 228 12.13 -10.48 -10.60
C SER A 228 11.12 -10.07 -9.54
N LEU A 229 10.03 -9.41 -9.92
CA LEU A 229 9.08 -8.80 -8.99
C LEU A 229 8.35 -9.87 -8.18
N GLN A 230 8.42 -9.75 -6.86
CA GLN A 230 7.82 -10.65 -5.88
C GLN A 230 6.63 -9.99 -5.16
N SER A 231 6.66 -8.67 -5.00
CA SER A 231 5.60 -7.92 -4.34
C SER A 231 5.22 -6.66 -5.13
N LEU A 232 3.94 -6.55 -5.44
CA LEU A 232 3.36 -5.41 -6.15
C LEU A 232 2.20 -4.84 -5.34
N PHE A 233 2.32 -3.58 -4.99
CA PHE A 233 1.31 -2.85 -4.21
C PHE A 233 0.81 -1.65 -5.01
N LEU A 234 -0.49 -1.67 -5.29
CA LEU A 234 -1.23 -0.73 -6.12
C LEU A 234 -2.50 -0.23 -5.40
N GLY A 235 -2.56 -0.38 -4.08
CA GLY A 235 -3.71 0.00 -3.27
C GLY A 235 -4.06 1.49 -3.38
N THR A 236 -5.33 1.86 -3.21
CA THR A 236 -5.78 3.26 -3.24
C THR A 236 -5.38 3.99 -4.52
N ASN A 237 -5.76 3.42 -5.67
CA ASN A 237 -5.56 4.02 -6.99
C ASN A 237 -6.91 4.16 -7.71
N LYS A 238 -6.88 4.35 -9.04
CA LYS A 238 -8.07 4.46 -9.90
C LYS A 238 -8.08 3.36 -10.96
N ILE A 239 -7.45 2.21 -10.66
CA ILE A 239 -7.32 1.10 -11.60
C ILE A 239 -8.69 0.44 -11.79
N THR A 240 -9.05 0.19 -13.05
CA THR A 240 -10.37 -0.35 -13.41
C THR A 240 -10.33 -1.82 -13.82
N LYS A 241 -9.15 -2.34 -14.18
CA LYS A 241 -8.98 -3.70 -14.68
C LYS A 241 -7.63 -4.29 -14.26
N LEU A 242 -7.64 -5.58 -13.95
CA LEU A 242 -6.45 -6.41 -13.81
C LEU A 242 -5.98 -6.83 -15.20
N GLN A 243 -4.82 -6.34 -15.61
CA GLN A 243 -4.23 -6.60 -16.93
C GLN A 243 -2.72 -6.38 -16.88
N ASN A 244 -2.01 -6.89 -17.88
CA ASN A 244 -0.56 -6.70 -18.04
C ASN A 244 0.25 -7.19 -16.81
N LEU A 245 -0.18 -8.31 -16.22
CA LEU A 245 0.51 -9.00 -15.14
C LEU A 245 1.13 -10.33 -15.62
N ASP A 246 0.97 -10.67 -16.90
CA ASP A 246 1.28 -11.98 -17.45
C ASP A 246 2.75 -12.38 -17.32
N SER A 247 3.68 -11.42 -17.36
CA SER A 247 5.12 -11.66 -17.24
C SER A 247 5.60 -11.85 -15.79
N LEU A 248 4.78 -11.49 -14.79
CA LEU A 248 5.18 -11.43 -13.38
C LEU A 248 5.09 -12.80 -12.69
N HIS A 249 5.71 -13.82 -13.27
CA HIS A 249 5.63 -15.21 -12.81
C HIS A 249 6.15 -15.44 -11.38
N ASN A 250 7.04 -14.57 -10.90
CA ASN A 250 7.62 -14.62 -9.55
C ASN A 250 6.79 -13.89 -8.49
N LEU A 251 5.67 -13.26 -8.88
CA LEU A 251 4.85 -12.49 -7.95
C LEU A 251 4.23 -13.41 -6.90
N THR A 252 4.43 -13.04 -5.64
CA THR A 252 3.92 -13.75 -4.46
C THR A 252 2.88 -12.93 -3.70
N VAL A 253 2.97 -11.61 -3.76
CA VAL A 253 2.04 -10.68 -3.10
C VAL A 253 1.52 -9.68 -4.12
N LEU A 254 0.20 -9.63 -4.28
CA LEU A 254 -0.50 -8.61 -5.06
C LEU A 254 -1.51 -7.89 -4.17
N SER A 255 -1.28 -6.60 -3.96
CA SER A 255 -2.16 -5.72 -3.19
C SER A 255 -2.75 -4.68 -4.13
N ILE A 256 -4.07 -4.70 -4.29
CA ILE A 256 -4.79 -3.79 -5.19
C ILE A 256 -6.13 -3.33 -4.57
N GLN A 257 -6.18 -3.27 -3.25
CA GLN A 257 -7.33 -2.77 -2.49
C GLN A 257 -7.69 -1.32 -2.84
N SER A 258 -8.94 -0.91 -2.61
CA SER A 258 -9.39 0.47 -2.82
C SER A 258 -9.13 0.95 -4.26
N ASN A 259 -9.57 0.16 -5.24
CA ASN A 259 -9.54 0.49 -6.66
C ASN A 259 -10.96 0.46 -7.24
N ARG A 260 -11.09 0.37 -8.57
CA ARG A 260 -12.37 0.34 -9.30
C ARG A 260 -12.52 -0.94 -10.11
N ILE A 261 -11.94 -2.03 -9.63
CA ILE A 261 -11.95 -3.33 -10.31
C ILE A 261 -13.32 -3.96 -10.13
N THR A 262 -13.93 -4.43 -11.22
CA THR A 262 -15.26 -5.08 -11.19
C THR A 262 -15.19 -6.57 -11.47
N LYS A 263 -14.05 -7.07 -11.95
CA LYS A 263 -13.84 -8.47 -12.34
C LYS A 263 -12.46 -8.95 -11.94
N ILE A 264 -12.37 -10.17 -11.41
CA ILE A 264 -11.10 -10.86 -11.19
C ILE A 264 -10.71 -11.53 -12.52
N GLU A 265 -9.62 -11.07 -13.13
CA GLU A 265 -9.10 -11.59 -14.40
C GLU A 265 -7.60 -11.31 -14.49
N GLY A 266 -6.91 -11.89 -15.48
CA GLY A 266 -5.49 -11.56 -15.73
C GLY A 266 -4.50 -12.14 -14.72
N LEU A 267 -4.93 -13.08 -13.86
CA LEU A 267 -4.09 -13.70 -12.81
C LEU A 267 -3.59 -15.11 -13.19
N GLN A 268 -3.94 -15.60 -14.39
CA GLN A 268 -3.68 -16.98 -14.84
C GLN A 268 -2.20 -17.38 -14.80
N ASN A 269 -1.28 -16.42 -14.99
CA ASN A 269 0.15 -16.66 -15.07
C ASN A 269 0.88 -16.45 -13.72
N LEU A 270 0.18 -15.96 -12.70
CA LEU A 270 0.71 -15.71 -11.35
C LEU A 270 0.68 -16.98 -10.50
N VAL A 271 1.31 -18.05 -10.98
CA VAL A 271 1.27 -19.38 -10.37
C VAL A 271 1.95 -19.48 -9.01
N ASN A 272 2.76 -18.47 -8.66
CA ASN A 272 3.44 -18.35 -7.37
C ASN A 272 2.75 -17.42 -6.38
N LEU A 273 1.58 -16.87 -6.73
CA LEU A 273 0.84 -15.94 -5.89
C LEU A 273 0.38 -16.62 -4.59
N LYS A 274 0.69 -15.99 -3.46
CA LYS A 274 0.37 -16.45 -2.10
C LYS A 274 -0.62 -15.52 -1.40
N GLU A 275 -0.51 -14.23 -1.64
CA GLU A 275 -1.35 -13.22 -1.02
C GLU A 275 -2.00 -12.34 -2.08
N LEU A 276 -3.33 -12.28 -2.07
CA LEU A 276 -4.11 -11.44 -2.96
C LEU A 276 -5.06 -10.56 -2.13
N TYR A 277 -4.85 -9.25 -2.18
CA TYR A 277 -5.68 -8.25 -1.52
C TYR A 277 -6.46 -7.42 -2.54
N LEU A 278 -7.76 -7.68 -2.63
CA LEU A 278 -8.74 -7.08 -3.55
C LEU A 278 -9.85 -6.31 -2.83
N SER A 279 -9.70 -6.03 -1.53
CA SER A 279 -10.75 -5.38 -0.76
C SER A 279 -11.10 -3.98 -1.26
N HIS A 280 -12.32 -3.51 -0.96
CA HIS A 280 -12.79 -2.18 -1.40
C HIS A 280 -12.73 -1.99 -2.92
N ASN A 281 -13.32 -2.93 -3.66
CA ASN A 281 -13.49 -2.86 -5.10
C ASN A 281 -14.99 -3.04 -5.46
N GLY A 282 -15.29 -3.23 -6.74
CA GLY A 282 -16.63 -3.48 -7.26
C GLY A 282 -16.84 -4.91 -7.75
N VAL A 283 -16.08 -5.89 -7.25
CA VAL A 283 -16.15 -7.28 -7.71
C VAL A 283 -17.47 -7.92 -7.30
N GLU A 284 -18.13 -8.61 -8.24
CA GLU A 284 -19.43 -9.26 -8.01
C GLU A 284 -19.33 -10.80 -7.94
N VAL A 285 -18.32 -11.38 -8.57
CA VAL A 285 -18.13 -12.84 -8.68
C VAL A 285 -16.66 -13.18 -8.39
N ILE A 286 -16.43 -14.27 -7.65
CA ILE A 286 -15.10 -14.85 -7.48
C ILE A 286 -14.84 -15.79 -8.67
N GLU A 287 -13.86 -15.45 -9.49
CA GLU A 287 -13.47 -16.20 -10.70
C GLU A 287 -12.00 -15.92 -11.05
N GLY A 288 -11.41 -16.63 -12.01
CA GLY A 288 -10.07 -16.29 -12.51
C GLY A 288 -8.92 -16.62 -11.55
N LEU A 289 -9.16 -17.52 -10.59
CA LEU A 289 -8.19 -17.96 -9.58
C LEU A 289 -7.74 -19.43 -9.77
N GLU A 290 -8.04 -20.05 -10.91
CA GLU A 290 -7.88 -21.49 -11.17
C GLU A 290 -6.42 -21.96 -11.03
N ASN A 291 -5.47 -21.08 -11.36
CA ASN A 291 -4.04 -21.37 -11.36
C ASN A 291 -3.30 -20.93 -10.09
N ASN A 292 -3.91 -20.12 -9.22
CA ASN A 292 -3.26 -19.52 -8.05
C ASN A 292 -3.34 -20.46 -6.82
N LYS A 293 -2.95 -21.73 -7.01
CA LYS A 293 -3.14 -22.80 -6.01
C LYS A 293 -2.34 -22.62 -4.70
N LYS A 294 -1.32 -21.75 -4.73
CA LYS A 294 -0.46 -21.42 -3.59
C LYS A 294 -1.01 -20.28 -2.73
N LEU A 295 -2.22 -19.78 -3.02
CA LEU A 295 -2.87 -18.74 -2.21
C LEU A 295 -3.06 -19.23 -0.77
N THR A 296 -2.42 -18.52 0.14
CA THR A 296 -2.59 -18.68 1.60
C THR A 296 -3.49 -17.58 2.16
N THR A 297 -3.52 -16.41 1.53
CA THR A 297 -4.35 -15.27 1.94
C THR A 297 -5.14 -14.75 0.75
N LEU A 298 -6.47 -14.74 0.89
CA LEU A 298 -7.37 -14.15 -0.08
C LEU A 298 -8.29 -13.15 0.63
N ASP A 299 -8.08 -11.88 0.33
CA ASP A 299 -8.91 -10.77 0.79
C ASP A 299 -9.74 -10.21 -0.35
N VAL A 300 -11.06 -10.39 -0.24
CA VAL A 300 -12.09 -9.90 -1.16
C VAL A 300 -13.18 -9.15 -0.37
N ALA A 301 -12.85 -8.66 0.83
CA ALA A 301 -13.75 -7.91 1.69
C ALA A 301 -14.22 -6.59 1.05
N ALA A 302 -15.36 -6.04 1.49
CA ALA A 302 -15.90 -4.78 0.99
C ALA A 302 -16.02 -4.76 -0.55
N ASN A 303 -16.66 -5.79 -1.10
CA ASN A 303 -17.01 -5.93 -2.52
C ASN A 303 -18.54 -6.13 -2.66
N ARG A 304 -19.00 -6.61 -3.80
CA ARG A 304 -20.41 -6.89 -4.10
C ARG A 304 -20.67 -8.38 -4.33
N VAL A 305 -19.82 -9.23 -3.76
CA VAL A 305 -19.88 -10.67 -3.96
C VAL A 305 -21.12 -11.23 -3.26
N LYS A 306 -21.92 -12.02 -3.98
CA LYS A 306 -23.16 -12.62 -3.48
C LYS A 306 -23.03 -14.09 -3.10
N LYS A 307 -22.04 -14.77 -3.65
CA LYS A 307 -21.84 -16.22 -3.49
C LYS A 307 -20.36 -16.53 -3.36
N ILE A 308 -20.01 -17.45 -2.47
CA ILE A 308 -18.66 -18.04 -2.44
C ILE A 308 -18.66 -19.20 -3.44
N GLU A 309 -17.84 -19.08 -4.47
CA GLU A 309 -17.69 -20.10 -5.52
C GLU A 309 -16.29 -20.02 -6.14
N ASN A 310 -15.90 -21.07 -6.87
CA ASN A 310 -14.62 -21.14 -7.58
C ASN A 310 -13.38 -20.98 -6.68
N VAL A 311 -13.44 -21.49 -5.44
CA VAL A 311 -12.32 -21.44 -4.49
C VAL A 311 -11.98 -22.81 -3.86
N SER A 312 -12.72 -23.87 -4.19
CA SER A 312 -12.50 -25.21 -3.61
C SER A 312 -11.16 -25.87 -3.92
N HIS A 313 -10.44 -25.39 -4.94
CA HIS A 313 -9.07 -25.81 -5.25
C HIS A 313 -7.98 -25.04 -4.49
N LEU A 314 -8.33 -23.97 -3.76
CA LEU A 314 -7.39 -23.16 -2.96
C LEU A 314 -7.11 -23.83 -1.61
N THR A 315 -6.53 -25.02 -1.64
CA THR A 315 -6.36 -25.88 -0.46
C THR A 315 -5.34 -25.36 0.56
N GLU A 316 -4.48 -24.43 0.17
CA GLU A 316 -3.45 -23.83 1.03
C GLU A 316 -3.95 -22.58 1.80
N LEU A 317 -5.21 -22.17 1.62
CA LEU A 317 -5.78 -21.01 2.31
C LEU A 317 -5.67 -21.14 3.83
N GLN A 318 -5.20 -20.06 4.45
CA GLN A 318 -5.03 -19.86 5.90
C GLN A 318 -5.89 -18.68 6.38
N GLU A 319 -5.96 -17.63 5.57
CA GLU A 319 -6.75 -16.44 5.85
C GLU A 319 -7.71 -16.15 4.68
N PHE A 320 -9.01 -16.01 4.99
CA PHE A 320 -10.05 -15.68 4.01
C PHE A 320 -10.92 -14.52 4.50
N TRP A 321 -10.76 -13.35 3.88
CA TRP A 321 -11.47 -12.14 4.29
C TRP A 321 -12.58 -11.80 3.29
N MET A 322 -13.82 -11.87 3.76
CA MET A 322 -15.05 -11.72 2.98
C MET A 322 -16.07 -10.80 3.65
N ASN A 323 -15.68 -10.10 4.73
CA ASN A 323 -16.58 -9.15 5.41
C ASN A 323 -17.07 -8.07 4.44
N ASP A 324 -18.22 -7.46 4.77
CA ASP A 324 -18.82 -6.38 3.95
C ASP A 324 -19.12 -6.81 2.50
N ASN A 325 -19.71 -7.99 2.33
CA ASN A 325 -20.22 -8.49 1.05
C ASN A 325 -21.74 -8.80 1.16
N GLN A 326 -22.29 -9.53 0.19
CA GLN A 326 -23.70 -9.88 0.10
C GLN A 326 -23.94 -11.39 0.25
N ILE A 327 -23.10 -12.11 1.00
CA ILE A 327 -23.24 -13.56 1.20
C ILE A 327 -24.45 -13.86 2.10
N ASP A 328 -25.39 -14.65 1.60
CA ASP A 328 -26.63 -15.02 2.31
C ASP A 328 -26.86 -16.53 2.43
N ASN A 329 -26.07 -17.36 1.75
CA ASN A 329 -26.25 -18.80 1.69
C ASN A 329 -25.18 -19.57 2.49
N TRP A 330 -25.63 -20.38 3.45
CA TRP A 330 -24.75 -21.20 4.30
C TRP A 330 -24.04 -22.33 3.53
N SER A 331 -24.62 -22.84 2.44
CA SER A 331 -23.98 -23.91 1.66
C SER A 331 -22.70 -23.47 0.97
N ASP A 332 -22.52 -22.16 0.76
CA ASP A 332 -21.36 -21.60 0.07
C ASP A 332 -20.05 -21.85 0.85
N LEU A 333 -20.13 -22.04 2.18
CA LEU A 333 -18.97 -22.41 2.99
C LEU A 333 -18.42 -23.80 2.65
N ASP A 334 -19.17 -24.64 1.93
CA ASP A 334 -18.71 -25.95 1.50
C ASP A 334 -17.51 -25.85 0.54
N GLU A 335 -17.39 -24.74 -0.20
CA GLU A 335 -16.24 -24.45 -1.06
C GLU A 335 -14.93 -24.35 -0.26
N LEU A 336 -14.99 -23.99 1.03
CA LEU A 336 -13.80 -23.80 1.86
C LEU A 336 -13.41 -25.07 2.64
N LYS A 337 -14.21 -26.15 2.58
CA LYS A 337 -13.97 -27.39 3.34
C LYS A 337 -12.62 -28.05 3.04
N ASN A 338 -12.08 -27.83 1.84
CA ASN A 338 -10.81 -28.41 1.41
C ASN A 338 -9.58 -27.66 1.95
N ALA A 339 -9.74 -26.41 2.39
CA ALA A 339 -8.68 -25.62 2.99
C ALA A 339 -8.45 -26.03 4.45
N LYS A 340 -7.73 -27.14 4.67
CA LYS A 340 -7.52 -27.73 6.01
C LYS A 340 -6.67 -26.87 6.94
N SER A 341 -5.91 -25.95 6.37
CA SER A 341 -5.06 -24.99 7.10
C SER A 341 -5.78 -23.66 7.38
N LEU A 342 -7.06 -23.53 7.02
CA LEU A 342 -7.83 -22.29 7.20
C LEU A 342 -7.99 -21.98 8.69
N GLU A 343 -7.35 -20.91 9.14
CA GLU A 343 -7.28 -20.50 10.54
C GLU A 343 -8.17 -19.28 10.83
N THR A 344 -8.26 -18.34 9.89
CA THR A 344 -8.98 -17.08 10.09
C THR A 344 -9.98 -16.84 8.97
N VAL A 345 -11.24 -16.54 9.35
CA VAL A 345 -12.27 -16.07 8.42
C VAL A 345 -12.90 -14.78 8.92
N TYR A 346 -13.09 -13.82 8.01
CA TYR A 346 -13.92 -12.65 8.26
C TYR A 346 -15.17 -12.74 7.37
N LEU A 347 -16.34 -12.86 8.00
CA LEU A 347 -17.64 -12.96 7.33
C LEU A 347 -18.65 -11.94 7.91
N GLU A 348 -18.24 -11.13 8.88
CA GLU A 348 -19.07 -10.07 9.45
C GLU A 348 -19.58 -9.08 8.39
N ARG A 349 -20.70 -8.42 8.69
CA ARG A 349 -21.38 -7.47 7.80
C ARG A 349 -21.81 -8.07 6.46
N ASN A 350 -21.97 -9.39 6.38
CA ASN A 350 -22.75 -10.10 5.37
C ASN A 350 -24.18 -10.39 5.87
N PRO A 351 -25.16 -10.61 4.97
CA PRO A 351 -26.48 -11.12 5.33
C PRO A 351 -26.47 -12.34 6.26
N LEU A 352 -25.50 -13.26 6.10
CA LEU A 352 -25.29 -14.40 7.01
C LEU A 352 -25.18 -14.00 8.51
N GLN A 353 -24.64 -12.82 8.81
CA GLN A 353 -24.44 -12.37 10.19
C GLN A 353 -25.75 -12.11 10.93
N LYS A 354 -26.87 -11.94 10.23
CA LYS A 354 -28.21 -11.78 10.84
C LYS A 354 -28.70 -13.05 11.53
N ASP A 355 -28.11 -14.21 11.21
CA ASP A 355 -28.46 -15.48 11.83
C ASP A 355 -27.95 -15.51 13.29
N PRO A 356 -28.82 -15.75 14.30
CA PRO A 356 -28.40 -15.87 15.70
C PRO A 356 -27.36 -16.99 15.94
N GLN A 357 -27.28 -17.98 15.04
CA GLN A 357 -26.33 -19.07 15.08
C GLN A 357 -25.09 -18.82 14.22
N TYR A 358 -24.87 -17.60 13.71
CA TYR A 358 -23.81 -17.24 12.79
C TYR A 358 -22.44 -17.86 13.12
N ARG A 359 -21.92 -17.59 14.32
CA ARG A 359 -20.62 -18.15 14.76
C ARG A 359 -20.65 -19.67 14.85
N ARG A 360 -21.72 -20.25 15.39
CA ARG A 360 -21.87 -21.71 15.57
C ARG A 360 -21.87 -22.42 14.21
N LYS A 361 -22.58 -21.88 13.23
CA LYS A 361 -22.65 -22.46 11.88
C LYS A 361 -21.31 -22.39 11.17
N ILE A 362 -20.56 -21.28 11.29
CA ILE A 362 -19.19 -21.18 10.77
C ILE A 362 -18.29 -22.26 11.41
N MET A 363 -18.31 -22.39 12.74
CA MET A 363 -17.50 -23.41 13.44
C MET A 363 -17.84 -24.84 13.01
N LEU A 364 -19.11 -25.14 12.77
CA LEU A 364 -19.55 -26.46 12.30
C LEU A 364 -19.15 -26.73 10.85
N ALA A 365 -19.23 -25.72 9.98
CA ALA A 365 -18.86 -25.83 8.56
C ALA A 365 -17.34 -25.90 8.37
N LEU A 366 -16.59 -25.12 9.14
CA LEU A 366 -15.14 -24.91 9.01
C LEU A 366 -14.43 -25.23 10.34
N PRO A 367 -14.26 -26.52 10.69
CA PRO A 367 -13.74 -26.92 11.99
C PRO A 367 -12.26 -26.61 12.23
N SER A 368 -11.49 -26.26 11.18
CA SER A 368 -10.09 -25.85 11.30
C SER A 368 -9.93 -24.40 11.79
N VAL A 369 -10.96 -23.57 11.61
CA VAL A 369 -10.93 -22.14 11.92
C VAL A 369 -10.73 -21.93 13.42
N ARG A 370 -9.85 -21.00 13.77
CA ARG A 370 -9.55 -20.58 15.15
C ARG A 370 -9.95 -19.15 15.43
N GLN A 371 -10.09 -18.32 14.40
CA GLN A 371 -10.54 -16.95 14.51
C GLN A 371 -11.71 -16.68 13.55
N ILE A 372 -12.81 -16.16 14.11
CA ILE A 372 -13.96 -15.69 13.33
C ILE A 372 -14.12 -14.20 13.61
N ASP A 373 -13.98 -13.40 12.56
CA ASP A 373 -13.96 -11.95 12.59
C ASP A 373 -12.89 -11.44 13.59
N ALA A 374 -13.22 -10.45 14.41
CA ALA A 374 -12.30 -9.89 15.41
C ALA A 374 -12.06 -10.79 16.65
N THR A 375 -12.62 -12.00 16.72
CA THR A 375 -12.61 -12.81 17.96
C THR A 375 -12.18 -14.26 17.75
N PHE A 376 -11.26 -14.71 18.61
CA PHE A 376 -10.84 -16.11 18.67
C PHE A 376 -11.97 -17.01 19.18
N ILE A 377 -12.01 -18.24 18.65
CA ILE A 377 -12.86 -19.31 19.15
C ILE A 377 -12.25 -19.81 20.46
N ARG A 378 -13.05 -19.85 21.52
CA ARG A 378 -12.68 -20.51 22.76
C ARG A 378 -13.06 -21.98 22.62
N PHE A 379 -12.06 -22.86 22.58
CA PHE A 379 -12.26 -24.30 22.64
C PHE A 379 -12.55 -24.76 24.07
#